data_AF-A0A937S3V7-F1
#
_entry.id   AF-A0A937S3V7-F1
#
_cell.length_a   1.000
_cell.length_b   1.000
_cell.length_c   1.000
_cell.angle_alpha   90.00
_cell.angle_beta   90.00
_cell.angle_gamma   90.00
#
_symmetry.space_group_name_H-M   'P 1'
#
loop_
_entity.id
_entity.type
_entity.pdbx_description
1 polymer ?
#
loop_
_entity_poly.entity_id
_entity_poly.type
_entity_poly.pdbx_seq_one_letter_code
_entity_poly.pdbx_strand_id
1 'polypeptide(L)'
;MPAPYSEDLRQKAIAAVERGARKSEVSRMLNISRNTLDLWLKRQEQTGTCQAVTHYQRGNRHKITDWQRFSKFAQAHGGKTQGEMAKLWGEGVTQQNISHALRKLGLSRKKTYGYRERDEQKRQAFQEQLKTRSVTGVVYVDEAGIDNREEYPYGYCEVGQRFYALKSGKRTERVSWIAALCEGNLIAPLTFEGSCNRDLFEMWLEHCLLPQLQPGNALVIDNASFHRSQYINEIVAKAGCEIWYLPAYSPDLNKIEQWWFVLKNWMRQRWDEFDTFRNCVDAAFKYCPNILA
;
A
#
# COMPACT_ATOMS: atom_id res chain seq x y z
N MET A 1 4.70 -34.78 -19.31
CA MET A 1 4.41 -35.84 -20.30
C MET A 1 4.88 -35.37 -21.66
N PRO A 2 5.46 -36.24 -22.50
CA PRO A 2 5.88 -35.87 -23.85
C PRO A 2 4.68 -35.36 -24.66
N ALA A 3 4.94 -34.43 -25.58
CA ALA A 3 3.91 -33.90 -26.46
C ALA A 3 3.23 -35.03 -27.25
N PRO A 4 1.91 -34.97 -27.50
CA PRO A 4 1.26 -35.96 -28.34
C PRO A 4 1.86 -35.93 -29.75
N TYR A 5 1.97 -37.11 -30.38
CA TYR A 5 2.33 -37.21 -31.80
C TYR A 5 1.39 -36.36 -32.67
N SER A 6 1.94 -35.78 -33.74
CA SER A 6 1.21 -34.91 -34.66
C SER A 6 0.06 -35.62 -35.35
N GLU A 7 -0.95 -34.86 -35.79
CA GLU A 7 -2.12 -35.40 -36.49
C GLU A 7 -1.73 -36.08 -37.81
N ASP A 8 -0.83 -35.44 -38.56
CA ASP A 8 -0.31 -35.96 -39.82
C ASP A 8 0.37 -37.34 -39.64
N LEU A 9 1.15 -37.52 -38.57
CA LEU A 9 1.79 -38.81 -38.28
C LEU A 9 0.76 -39.89 -37.99
N ARG A 10 -0.31 -39.56 -37.26
CA ARG A 10 -1.39 -40.48 -36.91
C ARG A 10 -2.18 -40.89 -38.14
N GLN A 11 -2.55 -39.93 -38.99
CA GLN A 11 -3.26 -40.18 -40.24
C GLN A 11 -2.43 -41.06 -41.17
N LYS A 12 -1.14 -40.77 -41.34
CA LYS A 12 -0.23 -41.58 -42.16
C LYS A 12 -0.08 -43.00 -41.63
N ALA A 13 0.02 -43.18 -40.31
CA ALA A 13 0.10 -44.49 -39.69
C ALA A 13 -1.16 -45.34 -39.94
N ILE A 14 -2.34 -44.73 -39.84
CA ILE A 14 -3.60 -45.45 -40.03
C ILE A 14 -3.83 -45.73 -41.51
N ALA A 15 -3.64 -44.74 -42.39
CA ALA A 15 -3.76 -44.91 -43.84
C ALA A 15 -2.77 -45.95 -44.40
N ALA A 16 -1.62 -46.17 -43.77
CA ALA A 16 -0.71 -47.25 -44.14
C ALA A 16 -1.29 -48.63 -43.81
N VAL A 17 -1.92 -48.78 -42.64
CA VAL A 17 -2.58 -50.03 -42.24
C VAL A 17 -3.83 -50.30 -43.09
N GLU A 18 -4.63 -49.28 -43.40
CA GLU A 18 -5.80 -49.40 -44.29
C GLU A 18 -5.41 -49.82 -45.71
N ARG A 19 -4.24 -49.40 -46.20
CA ARG A 19 -3.66 -49.84 -47.48
C ARG A 19 -3.06 -51.26 -47.45
N GLY A 20 -3.20 -51.98 -46.34
CA GLY A 20 -2.78 -53.38 -46.20
C GLY A 20 -1.38 -53.58 -45.59
N ALA A 21 -0.70 -52.53 -45.12
CA ALA A 21 0.59 -52.68 -44.45
C ALA A 21 0.45 -53.40 -43.11
N ARG A 22 1.44 -54.23 -42.76
CA ARG A 22 1.45 -54.93 -41.47
C ARG A 22 1.69 -53.93 -40.34
N LYS A 23 0.91 -54.01 -39.26
CA LYS A 23 1.05 -53.13 -38.08
C LYS A 23 2.48 -53.08 -37.53
N SER A 24 3.19 -54.21 -37.52
CA SER A 24 4.59 -54.29 -37.06
C SER A 24 5.57 -53.52 -37.94
N GLU A 25 5.30 -53.44 -39.24
CA GLU A 25 6.11 -52.71 -40.21
C GLU A 25 5.87 -51.20 -40.08
N VAL A 26 4.61 -50.78 -39.97
CA VAL A 26 4.23 -49.38 -39.74
C VAL A 26 4.80 -48.86 -38.42
N SER A 27 4.74 -49.65 -37.35
CA SER A 27 5.35 -49.30 -36.06
C SER A 27 6.86 -49.10 -36.15
N ARG A 28 7.56 -49.95 -36.91
CA ARG A 28 9.01 -49.83 -37.11
C ARG A 28 9.36 -48.63 -37.98
N MET A 29 8.63 -48.42 -39.08
CA MET A 29 8.86 -47.34 -40.04
C MET A 29 8.64 -45.96 -39.43
N LEU A 30 7.60 -45.80 -38.60
CA LEU A 30 7.24 -44.52 -37.98
C LEU A 30 7.84 -44.36 -36.57
N ASN A 31 8.65 -45.31 -36.12
CA ASN A 31 9.27 -45.34 -34.78
C ASN A 31 8.24 -45.12 -33.64
N ILE A 32 7.10 -45.80 -33.74
CA ILE A 32 6.03 -45.76 -32.73
C ILE A 32 5.82 -47.15 -32.13
N SER A 33 5.36 -47.20 -30.87
CA SER A 33 5.01 -48.48 -30.27
C SER A 33 3.78 -49.10 -30.96
N ARG A 34 3.75 -50.43 -31.06
CA ARG A 34 2.59 -51.16 -31.61
C ARG A 34 1.30 -50.87 -30.83
N ASN A 35 1.41 -50.74 -29.52
CA ASN A 35 0.29 -50.37 -28.64
C ASN A 35 -0.26 -48.97 -28.99
N THR A 36 0.61 -48.00 -29.29
CA THR A 36 0.20 -46.66 -29.73
C THR A 36 -0.59 -46.71 -31.05
N LEU A 37 -0.13 -47.51 -32.01
CA LEU A 37 -0.83 -47.71 -33.29
C LEU A 37 -2.20 -48.38 -33.10
N ASP A 38 -2.27 -49.41 -32.26
CA ASP A 38 -3.53 -50.10 -31.95
C ASP A 38 -4.55 -49.16 -31.26
N LEU A 39 -4.09 -48.29 -30.36
CA LEU A 39 -4.94 -47.25 -29.74
C LEU A 39 -5.48 -46.25 -30.75
N TRP A 40 -4.69 -45.87 -31.77
CA TRP A 40 -5.14 -44.96 -32.82
C TRP A 40 -6.18 -45.59 -33.74
N LEU A 41 -5.95 -46.83 -34.18
CA LEU A 41 -6.89 -47.58 -35.00
C LEU A 41 -8.23 -47.79 -34.28
N LYS A 42 -8.18 -48.23 -33.01
CA LYS A 42 -9.38 -48.40 -32.17
C LYS A 42 -10.16 -47.10 -32.04
N ARG A 43 -9.46 -45.97 -31.93
CA ARG A 43 -10.11 -44.65 -31.84
C ARG A 43 -10.76 -44.25 -33.17
N GLN A 44 -10.07 -44.43 -34.30
CA GLN A 44 -10.64 -44.13 -35.60
C GLN A 44 -11.89 -44.96 -35.88
N GLU A 45 -11.89 -46.23 -35.49
CA GLU A 45 -13.06 -47.11 -35.58
C GLU A 45 -14.23 -46.63 -34.70
N GLN A 46 -13.95 -46.14 -33.49
CA GLN A 46 -14.98 -45.74 -32.53
C GLN A 46 -15.52 -44.31 -32.75
N THR A 47 -14.69 -43.37 -33.17
CA THR A 47 -15.03 -41.94 -33.22
C THR A 47 -14.84 -41.30 -34.59
N GLY A 48 -14.38 -42.05 -35.60
CA GLY A 48 -14.09 -41.53 -36.93
C GLY A 48 -12.92 -40.54 -36.99
N THR A 49 -12.17 -40.40 -35.89
CA THR A 49 -11.09 -39.39 -35.75
C THR A 49 -9.84 -40.00 -35.12
N CYS A 50 -8.68 -39.60 -35.62
CA CYS A 50 -7.38 -40.01 -35.07
C CYS A 50 -6.76 -38.97 -34.11
N GLN A 51 -7.47 -37.88 -33.84
CA GLN A 51 -7.01 -36.76 -33.01
C GLN A 51 -6.52 -37.19 -31.64
N ALA A 52 -5.49 -36.49 -31.14
CA ALA A 52 -5.00 -36.71 -29.79
C ALA A 52 -6.10 -36.50 -28.75
N VAL A 53 -6.19 -37.37 -27.72
CA VAL A 53 -6.99 -37.04 -26.54
C VAL A 53 -6.30 -35.86 -25.87
N THR A 54 -6.92 -34.68 -25.93
CA THR A 54 -6.43 -33.47 -25.26
C THR A 54 -7.01 -33.31 -23.86
N HIS A 55 -7.72 -34.32 -23.32
CA HIS A 55 -8.20 -34.29 -21.95
C HIS A 55 -7.01 -34.07 -21.02
N TYR A 56 -6.84 -32.81 -20.64
CA TYR A 56 -5.96 -32.38 -19.59
C TYR A 56 -6.21 -33.30 -18.40
N GLN A 57 -5.15 -33.81 -17.77
CA GLN A 57 -5.29 -34.29 -16.41
C GLN A 57 -6.02 -33.18 -15.66
N ARG A 58 -7.25 -33.46 -15.19
CA ARG A 58 -7.99 -32.52 -14.36
C ARG A 58 -7.07 -32.25 -13.18
N GLY A 59 -6.46 -31.06 -13.16
CA GLY A 59 -5.61 -30.65 -12.06
C GLY A 59 -6.36 -30.84 -10.75
N ASN A 60 -5.63 -31.00 -9.65
CA ASN A 60 -6.23 -31.17 -8.34
C ASN A 60 -7.36 -30.15 -8.12
N ARG A 61 -8.51 -30.63 -7.65
CA ARG A 61 -9.64 -29.76 -7.33
C ARG A 61 -9.15 -28.66 -6.39
N HIS A 62 -9.55 -27.42 -6.68
CA HIS A 62 -9.24 -26.32 -5.78
C HIS A 62 -9.77 -26.65 -4.38
N LYS A 63 -8.94 -26.49 -3.35
CA LYS A 63 -9.35 -26.72 -1.96
C LYS A 63 -10.22 -25.58 -1.40
N ILE A 64 -10.20 -24.43 -2.08
CA ILE A 64 -11.03 -23.28 -1.81
C ILE A 64 -11.90 -23.07 -3.05
N THR A 65 -13.16 -23.46 -2.95
CA THR A 65 -14.17 -23.35 -4.02
C THR A 65 -15.24 -22.32 -3.71
N ASP A 66 -15.54 -22.13 -2.42
CA ASP A 66 -16.50 -21.14 -1.94
C ASP A 66 -15.82 -19.77 -1.79
N TRP A 67 -15.90 -18.98 -2.85
CA TRP A 67 -15.31 -17.64 -2.92
C TRP A 67 -16.01 -16.64 -2.02
N GLN A 68 -17.32 -16.78 -1.78
CA GLN A 68 -18.06 -15.86 -0.94
C GLN A 68 -17.71 -16.06 0.54
N ARG A 69 -17.64 -17.31 0.99
CA ARG A 69 -17.14 -17.65 2.32
C ARG A 69 -15.69 -17.23 2.49
N PHE A 70 -14.84 -17.45 1.47
CA PHE A 70 -13.44 -17.07 1.54
C PHE A 70 -13.24 -15.55 1.60
N SER A 71 -14.06 -14.77 0.88
CA SER A 71 -14.05 -13.32 0.96
C SER A 71 -14.38 -12.81 2.37
N LYS A 72 -15.45 -13.32 3.00
CA LYS A 72 -15.80 -12.96 4.39
C LYS A 72 -14.72 -13.38 5.38
N PHE A 73 -14.15 -14.56 5.19
CA PHE A 73 -13.04 -15.05 6.00
C PHE A 73 -11.79 -14.18 5.88
N ALA A 74 -11.43 -13.76 4.66
CA ALA A 74 -10.30 -12.87 4.43
C ALA A 74 -10.52 -11.48 5.07
N GLN A 75 -11.75 -10.97 5.09
CA GLN A 75 -12.08 -9.74 5.81
C GLN A 75 -11.91 -9.89 7.33
N ALA A 76 -12.41 -10.98 7.91
CA ALA A 76 -12.32 -11.23 9.35
C ALA A 76 -10.89 -11.56 9.84
N HIS A 77 -10.08 -12.22 9.00
CA HIS A 77 -8.78 -12.77 9.39
C HIS A 77 -7.59 -12.21 8.60
N GLY A 78 -7.77 -11.18 7.78
CA GLY A 78 -6.71 -10.60 6.94
C GLY A 78 -5.51 -10.03 7.70
N GLY A 79 -5.65 -9.81 9.00
CA GLY A 79 -4.54 -9.41 9.88
C GLY A 79 -3.57 -10.55 10.25
N LYS A 80 -3.89 -11.80 9.91
CA LYS A 80 -3.09 -12.99 10.23
C LYS A 80 -2.12 -13.35 9.10
N THR A 81 -1.13 -14.19 9.40
CA THR A 81 -0.28 -14.79 8.37
C THR A 81 -1.08 -15.78 7.52
N GLN A 82 -0.66 -15.98 6.27
CA GLN A 82 -1.32 -16.96 5.38
C GLN A 82 -1.26 -18.40 5.95
N GLY A 83 -0.25 -18.72 6.75
CA GLY A 83 -0.14 -20.02 7.43
C GLY A 83 -1.17 -20.19 8.55
N GLU A 84 -1.40 -19.15 9.36
CA GLU A 84 -2.47 -19.15 10.35
C GLU A 84 -3.86 -19.19 9.69
N MET A 85 -4.05 -18.42 8.61
CA MET A 85 -5.28 -18.45 7.81
C MET A 85 -5.56 -19.85 7.26
N ALA A 86 -4.53 -20.59 6.83
CA ALA A 86 -4.68 -21.95 6.35
C ALA A 86 -5.20 -22.90 7.46
N LYS A 87 -4.62 -22.81 8.66
CA LYS A 87 -5.08 -23.57 9.83
C LYS A 87 -6.53 -23.25 10.22
N LEU A 88 -6.93 -21.98 10.13
CA LEU A 88 -8.28 -21.53 10.46
C LEU A 88 -9.33 -21.87 9.40
N TRP A 89 -8.94 -21.95 8.12
CA TRP A 89 -9.87 -22.20 7.03
C TRP A 89 -10.36 -23.66 7.00
N GLY A 90 -9.48 -24.62 7.23
CA GLY A 90 -9.83 -26.03 7.33
C GLY A 90 -8.69 -26.98 7.00
N GLU A 91 -8.91 -28.26 7.33
CA GLU A 91 -7.92 -29.30 7.10
C GLU A 91 -7.55 -29.47 5.63
N GLY A 92 -6.26 -29.73 5.40
CA GLY A 92 -5.72 -29.92 4.05
C GLY A 92 -5.47 -28.62 3.28
N VAL A 93 -5.86 -27.44 3.77
CA VAL A 93 -5.51 -26.16 3.12
C VAL A 93 -4.11 -25.72 3.54
N THR A 94 -3.28 -25.38 2.55
CA THR A 94 -1.92 -24.88 2.80
C THR A 94 -1.85 -23.36 2.66
N GLN A 95 -0.74 -22.78 3.14
CA GLN A 95 -0.43 -21.37 2.94
C GLN A 95 -0.52 -20.96 1.44
N GLN A 96 -0.06 -21.81 0.53
CA GLN A 96 -0.09 -21.55 -0.91
C GLN A 96 -1.53 -21.48 -1.43
N ASN A 97 -2.45 -22.33 -0.92
CA ASN A 97 -3.86 -22.25 -1.29
C ASN A 97 -4.47 -20.90 -0.89
N ILE A 98 -4.17 -20.42 0.33
CA ILE A 98 -4.59 -19.08 0.79
C ILE A 98 -3.99 -17.99 -0.10
N SER A 99 -2.69 -18.05 -0.39
CA SER A 99 -2.00 -17.08 -1.25
C SER A 99 -2.65 -16.98 -2.64
N HIS A 100 -2.90 -18.12 -3.29
CA HIS A 100 -3.58 -18.16 -4.58
C HIS A 100 -5.00 -17.61 -4.51
N ALA A 101 -5.75 -17.93 -3.45
CA ALA A 101 -7.11 -17.46 -3.27
C ALA A 101 -7.19 -15.94 -3.03
N LEU A 102 -6.31 -15.40 -2.18
CA LEU A 102 -6.19 -13.95 -1.96
C LEU A 102 -5.85 -13.22 -3.26
N ARG A 103 -4.87 -13.73 -4.02
CA ARG A 103 -4.51 -13.17 -5.33
C ARG A 103 -5.66 -13.23 -6.32
N LYS A 104 -6.42 -14.32 -6.35
CA LYS A 104 -7.58 -14.48 -7.25
C LYS A 104 -8.72 -13.51 -6.90
N LEU A 105 -8.89 -13.18 -5.62
CA LEU A 105 -9.82 -12.14 -5.16
C LEU A 105 -9.28 -10.71 -5.35
N GLY A 106 -8.06 -10.52 -5.87
CA GLY A 106 -7.46 -9.19 -6.04
C GLY A 106 -7.05 -8.53 -4.71
N LEU A 107 -6.91 -9.30 -3.62
CA LEU A 107 -6.56 -8.75 -2.32
C LEU A 107 -5.05 -8.55 -2.21
N SER A 108 -4.64 -7.31 -1.94
CA SER A 108 -3.23 -6.94 -1.74
C SER A 108 -2.88 -6.84 -0.25
N ARG A 109 -1.61 -7.11 0.08
CA ARG A 109 -1.10 -7.00 1.45
C ARG A 109 -0.77 -5.54 1.77
N LYS A 110 -1.75 -4.79 2.24
CA LYS A 110 -1.57 -3.42 2.77
C LYS A 110 -2.20 -3.35 4.16
N LYS A 111 -1.52 -2.71 5.10
CA LYS A 111 -2.01 -2.51 6.46
C LYS A 111 -1.66 -1.10 6.91
N THR A 112 -2.69 -0.34 7.26
CA THR A 112 -2.56 0.95 7.93
C THR A 112 -2.91 0.74 9.39
N TYR A 113 -2.13 1.32 10.29
CA TYR A 113 -2.38 1.23 11.72
C TYR A 113 -3.30 2.37 12.15
N GLY A 114 -4.23 2.06 13.05
CA GLY A 114 -4.94 3.03 13.88
C GLY A 114 -4.71 2.67 15.35
N TYR A 115 -5.14 3.55 16.25
CA TYR A 115 -5.02 3.35 17.69
C TYR A 115 -6.33 2.77 18.25
N ARG A 116 -6.25 1.87 19.23
CA ARG A 116 -7.43 1.23 19.83
C ARG A 116 -8.14 2.16 20.81
N GLU A 117 -7.39 3.12 21.33
CA GLU A 117 -7.79 4.15 22.28
C GLU A 117 -8.60 5.28 21.61
N ARG A 118 -8.87 5.17 20.30
CA ARG A 118 -9.70 6.12 19.55
C ARG A 118 -11.15 6.03 20.01
N ASP A 119 -11.77 7.20 20.06
CA ASP A 119 -13.21 7.33 20.25
C ASP A 119 -13.88 7.50 18.88
N GLU A 120 -14.49 6.43 18.37
CA GLU A 120 -15.12 6.44 17.04
C GLU A 120 -16.34 7.37 16.98
N GLN A 121 -17.05 7.59 18.08
CA GLN A 121 -18.19 8.52 18.10
C GLN A 121 -17.70 9.95 17.92
N LYS A 122 -16.65 10.35 18.64
CA LYS A 122 -16.02 11.68 18.48
C LYS A 122 -15.42 11.86 17.09
N ARG A 123 -14.79 10.82 16.54
CA ARG A 123 -14.25 10.83 15.17
C ARG A 123 -15.34 10.99 14.12
N GLN A 124 -16.48 10.32 14.29
CA GLN A 124 -17.61 10.46 13.38
C GLN A 124 -18.21 11.86 13.49
N ALA A 125 -18.44 12.37 14.70
CA ALA A 125 -18.95 13.73 14.91
C ALA A 125 -18.01 14.79 14.28
N PHE A 126 -16.71 14.65 14.45
CA PHE A 126 -15.72 15.56 13.86
C PHE A 126 -15.73 15.49 12.32
N GLN A 127 -15.89 14.30 11.73
CA GLN A 127 -16.02 14.17 10.28
C GLN A 127 -17.31 14.80 9.76
N GLU A 128 -18.44 14.64 10.46
CA GLU A 128 -19.68 15.33 10.10
C GLU A 128 -19.51 16.85 10.22
N GLN A 129 -18.82 17.33 11.25
CA GLN A 129 -18.46 18.74 11.39
C GLN A 129 -17.57 19.23 10.23
N LEU A 130 -16.58 18.46 9.79
CA LEU A 130 -15.79 18.79 8.61
C LEU A 130 -16.62 18.87 7.32
N LYS A 131 -17.69 18.07 7.19
CA LYS A 131 -18.58 18.11 6.02
C LYS A 131 -19.50 19.32 5.99
N THR A 132 -19.79 19.96 7.13
CA THR A 132 -20.63 21.18 7.16
C THR A 132 -19.89 22.39 6.57
N ARG A 133 -18.56 22.35 6.53
CA ARG A 133 -17.73 23.38 5.91
C ARG A 133 -17.44 23.04 4.45
N SER A 134 -17.47 24.05 3.59
CA SER A 134 -16.79 23.99 2.30
C SER A 134 -15.29 23.72 2.52
N VAL A 135 -14.65 23.00 1.60
CA VAL A 135 -13.19 22.75 1.65
C VAL A 135 -12.40 24.08 1.77
N THR A 136 -12.97 25.15 1.20
CA THR A 136 -12.50 26.52 1.36
C THR A 136 -12.79 27.01 2.79
N GLY A 137 -11.72 27.25 3.56
CA GLY A 137 -11.80 27.78 4.93
C GLY A 137 -11.48 26.81 6.07
N VAL A 138 -11.00 25.59 5.78
CA VAL A 138 -10.40 24.70 6.80
C VAL A 138 -8.88 24.77 6.74
N VAL A 139 -8.26 25.07 7.88
CA VAL A 139 -6.82 25.29 8.03
C VAL A 139 -6.26 24.22 8.96
N TYR A 140 -5.44 23.32 8.44
CA TYR A 140 -4.85 22.23 9.22
C TYR A 140 -3.49 22.64 9.78
N VAL A 141 -3.30 22.61 11.10
CA VAL A 141 -2.03 22.96 11.75
C VAL A 141 -1.40 21.70 12.31
N ASP A 142 -0.07 21.61 12.21
CA ASP A 142 0.69 20.56 12.86
C ASP A 142 2.17 20.95 12.98
N GLU A 143 2.87 20.24 13.86
CA GLU A 143 4.30 20.34 14.07
C GLU A 143 5.02 19.07 13.60
N ALA A 144 6.18 19.24 12.97
CA ALA A 144 7.04 18.12 12.65
C ALA A 144 8.51 18.49 12.77
N GLY A 145 9.38 17.53 12.50
CA GLY A 145 10.82 17.76 12.48
C GLY A 145 11.56 16.65 11.78
N ILE A 146 12.76 16.96 11.29
CA ILE A 146 13.70 16.02 10.68
C ILE A 146 15.04 16.11 11.40
N ASP A 147 15.68 14.95 11.50
CA ASP A 147 17.01 14.78 12.05
C ASP A 147 17.95 14.49 10.89
N ASN A 148 19.16 15.04 10.91
CA ASN A 148 20.13 14.87 9.83
C ASN A 148 20.67 13.43 9.68
N ARG A 149 20.23 12.49 10.53
CA ARG A 149 20.49 11.05 10.43
C ARG A 149 19.36 10.27 9.75
N GLU A 150 18.35 10.94 9.19
CA GLU A 150 17.24 10.21 8.58
C GLU A 150 17.71 9.49 7.31
N GLU A 151 17.63 8.16 7.30
CA GLU A 151 18.05 7.29 6.21
C GLU A 151 16.88 6.42 5.76
N TYR A 152 16.93 5.91 4.53
CA TYR A 152 15.91 4.98 4.04
C TYR A 152 15.93 3.66 4.84
N PRO A 153 14.76 3.14 5.26
CA PRO A 153 14.68 1.92 6.07
C PRO A 153 14.87 0.62 5.25
N TYR A 154 15.35 0.72 4.01
CA TYR A 154 15.50 -0.37 3.08
C TYR A 154 16.80 -0.26 2.30
N GLY A 155 17.33 -1.41 1.86
CA GLY A 155 18.53 -1.51 1.04
C GLY A 155 18.46 -2.76 0.16
N TYR A 156 19.28 -2.78 -0.89
CA TYR A 156 19.35 -3.92 -1.82
C TYR A 156 20.51 -4.85 -1.44
N CYS A 157 20.22 -6.15 -1.31
CA CYS A 157 21.21 -7.21 -1.08
C CYS A 157 20.77 -8.50 -1.79
N GLU A 158 21.61 -9.51 -1.78
CA GLU A 158 21.29 -10.82 -2.35
C GLU A 158 20.04 -11.43 -1.71
N VAL A 159 19.25 -12.14 -2.53
CA VAL A 159 18.02 -12.79 -2.07
C VAL A 159 18.36 -13.81 -0.96
N GLY A 160 17.73 -13.65 0.20
CA GLY A 160 17.97 -14.51 1.37
C GLY A 160 19.04 -13.99 2.34
N GLN A 161 19.77 -12.93 1.98
CA GLN A 161 20.72 -12.26 2.86
C GLN A 161 20.08 -11.06 3.58
N ARG A 162 20.72 -10.61 4.66
CA ARG A 162 20.35 -9.37 5.35
C ARG A 162 21.28 -8.24 4.92
N PHE A 163 20.71 -7.07 4.65
CA PHE A 163 21.47 -5.83 4.48
C PHE A 163 21.84 -5.27 5.86
N TYR A 164 23.14 -5.21 6.17
CA TYR A 164 23.64 -4.66 7.43
C TYR A 164 24.20 -3.25 7.17
N ALA A 165 23.65 -2.27 7.88
CA ALA A 165 24.13 -0.89 7.87
C ALA A 165 24.38 -0.42 9.30
N LEU A 166 25.37 0.44 9.48
CA LEU A 166 25.67 1.08 10.75
C LEU A 166 25.11 2.49 10.75
N LYS A 167 24.43 2.86 11.83
CA LYS A 167 23.91 4.21 12.05
C LYS A 167 24.55 4.81 13.30
N SER A 168 24.94 6.09 13.22
CA SER A 168 25.49 6.79 14.39
C SER A 168 24.44 6.91 15.50
N GLY A 169 24.82 6.51 16.72
CA GLY A 169 23.98 6.67 17.92
C GLY A 169 24.02 8.08 18.53
N LYS A 170 24.96 8.95 18.11
CA LYS A 170 25.09 10.31 18.66
C LYS A 170 23.90 11.17 18.23
N ARG A 171 23.34 11.95 19.15
CA ARG A 171 22.38 13.02 18.81
C ARG A 171 23.13 14.14 18.10
N THR A 172 22.60 14.55 16.97
CA THR A 172 23.15 15.57 16.08
C THR A 172 22.12 16.68 15.92
N GLU A 173 22.06 17.33 14.76
CA GLU A 173 21.15 18.43 14.48
C GLU A 173 19.74 17.92 14.17
N ARG A 174 18.74 18.56 14.81
CA ARG A 174 17.32 18.36 14.52
C ARG A 174 16.70 19.72 14.30
N VAL A 175 16.06 19.87 13.15
CA VAL A 175 15.24 21.05 12.85
C VAL A 175 13.79 20.65 13.01
N SER A 176 13.09 21.36 13.89
CA SER A 176 11.65 21.26 14.07
C SER A 176 10.99 22.41 13.31
N TRP A 177 9.71 22.24 12.98
CA TRP A 177 8.93 23.29 12.35
C TRP A 177 7.45 23.17 12.72
N ILE A 178 6.77 24.28 12.54
CA ILE A 178 5.33 24.41 12.59
C ILE A 178 4.86 25.10 11.32
N ALA A 179 3.75 24.64 10.75
CA ALA A 179 3.10 25.33 9.63
C ALA A 179 1.60 25.02 9.62
N ALA A 180 0.88 25.67 8.72
CA ALA A 180 -0.50 25.34 8.44
C ALA A 180 -0.71 24.98 6.97
N LEU A 181 -1.74 24.19 6.69
CA LEU A 181 -2.18 23.82 5.34
C LEU A 181 -3.57 24.39 5.11
N CYS A 182 -3.69 25.29 4.15
CA CYS A 182 -4.95 25.90 3.73
C CYS A 182 -5.14 25.67 2.22
N GLU A 183 -6.25 25.04 1.83
CA GLU A 183 -6.58 24.80 0.41
C GLU A 183 -5.45 24.12 -0.40
N GLY A 184 -4.72 23.21 0.23
CA GLY A 184 -3.60 22.50 -0.40
C GLY A 184 -2.29 23.28 -0.46
N ASN A 185 -2.23 24.49 0.11
CA ASN A 185 -1.03 25.32 0.21
C ASN A 185 -0.50 25.33 1.65
N LEU A 186 0.81 25.11 1.82
CA LEU A 186 1.48 25.36 3.09
C LEU A 186 1.64 26.87 3.31
N ILE A 187 1.22 27.35 4.47
CA ILE A 187 1.27 28.75 4.89
C ILE A 187 1.94 28.88 6.26
N ALA A 188 2.45 30.07 6.55
CA ALA A 188 3.12 30.39 7.82
C ALA A 188 4.17 29.35 8.30
N PRO A 189 5.08 28.83 7.46
CA PRO A 189 6.11 27.92 7.97
C PRO A 189 7.08 28.65 8.89
N LEU A 190 7.36 28.07 10.05
CA LEU A 190 8.38 28.53 11.00
C LEU A 190 9.26 27.34 11.41
N THR A 191 10.54 27.43 11.08
CA THR A 191 11.56 26.44 11.45
C THR A 191 12.29 26.88 12.74
N PHE A 192 12.57 25.97 13.66
CA PHE A 192 13.19 26.27 14.96
C PHE A 192 13.98 25.06 15.51
N GLU A 193 14.84 25.31 16.49
CA GLU A 193 15.57 24.26 17.20
C GLU A 193 14.86 23.88 18.50
N GLY A 194 14.88 22.58 18.83
CA GLY A 194 14.24 22.05 20.03
C GLY A 194 12.77 21.65 19.84
N SER A 195 12.00 21.72 20.92
CA SER A 195 10.60 21.30 20.98
C SER A 195 9.66 22.50 20.91
N CYS A 196 8.51 22.32 20.23
CA CYS A 196 7.43 23.29 20.31
C CYS A 196 6.90 23.35 21.76
N ASN A 197 6.74 24.57 22.28
CA ASN A 197 6.12 24.84 23.56
C ASN A 197 4.96 25.83 23.37
N ARG A 198 4.21 26.09 24.44
CA ARG A 198 3.04 26.99 24.39
C ARG A 198 3.40 28.38 23.88
N ASP A 199 4.45 29.00 24.42
CA ASP A 199 4.83 30.37 24.08
C ASP A 199 5.21 30.52 22.60
N LEU A 200 5.95 29.54 22.06
CA LEU A 200 6.29 29.51 20.64
C LEU A 200 5.05 29.33 19.76
N PHE A 201 4.13 28.45 20.16
CA PHE A 201 2.88 28.22 19.45
C PHE A 201 1.99 29.47 19.46
N GLU A 202 1.82 30.13 20.61
CA GLU A 202 1.03 31.36 20.76
C GLU A 202 1.60 32.50 19.91
N MET A 203 2.91 32.72 19.99
CA MET A 203 3.62 33.73 19.19
C MET A 203 3.44 33.46 17.69
N TRP A 204 3.66 32.23 17.26
CA TRP A 204 3.50 31.84 15.85
C TRP A 204 2.05 31.97 15.37
N LEU A 205 1.09 31.54 16.19
CA LEU A 205 -0.33 31.62 15.86
C LEU A 205 -0.75 33.08 15.67
N GLU A 206 -0.38 33.97 16.59
CA GLU A 206 -0.74 35.38 16.56
C GLU A 206 -0.04 36.16 15.44
N HIS A 207 1.28 35.98 15.29
CA HIS A 207 2.07 36.85 14.42
C HIS A 207 2.34 36.26 13.04
N CYS A 208 2.22 34.95 12.86
CA CYS A 208 2.49 34.30 11.58
C CYS A 208 1.22 33.77 10.92
N LEU A 209 0.42 32.98 11.63
CA LEU A 209 -0.73 32.29 11.03
C LEU A 209 -1.97 33.19 10.91
N LEU A 210 -2.47 33.73 12.01
CA LEU A 210 -3.73 34.50 12.02
C LEU A 210 -3.77 35.68 11.03
N PRO A 211 -2.67 36.43 10.78
CA PRO A 211 -2.66 37.50 9.78
C PRO A 211 -2.90 37.02 8.33
N GLN A 212 -2.73 35.72 8.07
CA GLN A 212 -2.95 35.11 6.75
C GLN A 212 -4.35 34.50 6.60
N LEU A 213 -5.15 34.47 7.68
CA LEU A 213 -6.47 33.85 7.69
C LEU A 213 -7.59 34.88 7.45
N GLN A 214 -8.73 34.38 7.00
CA GLN A 214 -9.94 35.15 6.80
C GLN A 214 -10.93 34.87 7.93
N PRO A 215 -11.74 35.87 8.36
CA PRO A 215 -12.85 35.64 9.26
C PRO A 215 -13.73 34.49 8.77
N GLY A 216 -14.08 33.61 9.70
CA GLY A 216 -14.76 32.37 9.45
C GLY A 216 -13.84 31.19 9.20
N ASN A 217 -12.51 31.30 9.06
CA ASN A 217 -11.67 30.09 8.92
C ASN A 217 -11.71 29.21 10.18
N ALA A 218 -11.68 27.88 9.98
CA ALA A 218 -11.65 26.89 11.05
C ALA A 218 -10.27 26.24 11.13
N LEU A 219 -9.58 26.45 12.25
CA LEU A 219 -8.26 25.89 12.53
C LEU A 219 -8.43 24.49 13.12
N VAL A 220 -8.01 23.48 12.39
CA VAL A 220 -7.93 22.10 12.84
C VAL A 220 -6.57 21.86 13.46
N ILE A 221 -6.54 21.62 14.77
CA ILE A 221 -5.31 21.45 15.56
C ILE A 221 -5.40 20.18 16.41
N ASP A 222 -4.27 19.61 16.81
CA ASP A 222 -4.28 18.43 17.66
C ASP A 222 -4.73 18.76 19.10
N ASN A 223 -4.88 17.74 19.95
CA ASN A 223 -5.36 17.94 21.32
C ASN A 223 -4.22 18.04 22.34
N ALA A 224 -3.03 18.50 21.93
CA ALA A 224 -1.90 18.66 22.83
C ALA A 224 -2.19 19.71 23.92
N SER A 225 -1.61 19.51 25.10
CA SER A 225 -1.85 20.39 26.26
C SER A 225 -1.37 21.83 26.05
N PHE A 226 -0.39 22.04 25.16
CA PHE A 226 0.13 23.37 24.84
C PHE A 226 -0.70 24.11 23.77
N HIS A 227 -1.55 23.41 23.01
CA HIS A 227 -2.55 24.03 22.13
C HIS A 227 -3.78 24.56 22.89
N ARG A 228 -3.92 24.20 24.18
CA ARG A 228 -5.00 24.67 25.04
C ARG A 228 -4.51 25.78 25.95
N SER A 229 -4.87 27.01 25.62
CA SER A 229 -4.77 28.15 26.52
C SER A 229 -5.96 29.08 26.33
N GLN A 230 -6.27 29.87 27.36
CA GLN A 230 -7.29 30.90 27.24
C GLN A 230 -6.90 31.94 26.19
N TYR A 231 -5.61 32.31 26.15
CA TYR A 231 -5.06 33.25 25.19
C TYR A 231 -5.29 32.83 23.74
N ILE A 232 -5.02 31.56 23.41
CA ILE A 232 -5.26 30.99 22.08
C ILE A 232 -6.73 31.19 21.65
N ASN A 233 -7.69 30.90 22.54
CA ASN A 233 -9.10 31.10 22.22
C ASN A 233 -9.44 32.58 21.99
N GLU A 234 -8.86 33.49 22.78
CA GLU A 234 -9.08 34.93 22.66
C GLU A 234 -8.55 35.50 21.34
N ILE A 235 -7.31 35.17 20.95
CA ILE A 235 -6.72 35.68 19.71
C ILE A 235 -7.40 35.10 18.46
N VAL A 236 -7.81 33.83 18.49
CA VAL A 236 -8.52 33.21 17.37
C VAL A 236 -9.93 33.77 17.22
N ALA A 237 -10.66 33.97 18.32
CA ALA A 237 -11.97 34.62 18.30
C ALA A 237 -11.88 36.08 17.82
N LYS A 238 -10.84 36.81 18.23
CA LYS A 238 -10.58 38.19 17.77
C LYS A 238 -10.32 38.26 16.26
N ALA A 239 -9.69 37.23 15.68
CA ALA A 239 -9.52 37.09 14.23
C ALA A 239 -10.82 36.64 13.51
N GLY A 240 -11.91 36.41 14.24
CA GLY A 240 -13.17 35.89 13.69
C GLY A 240 -13.08 34.44 13.22
N CYS A 241 -12.07 33.70 13.67
CA CYS A 241 -11.84 32.31 13.30
C CYS A 241 -12.35 31.35 14.39
N GLU A 242 -12.40 30.06 14.07
CA GLU A 242 -12.82 28.99 15.00
C GLU A 242 -11.68 27.99 15.23
N ILE A 243 -11.62 27.39 16.42
CA ILE A 243 -10.67 26.30 16.74
C ILE A 243 -11.40 24.98 16.85
N TRP A 244 -10.97 24.00 16.06
CA TRP A 244 -11.51 22.66 16.01
C TRP A 244 -10.42 21.66 16.43
N TYR A 245 -10.55 21.13 17.65
CA TYR A 245 -9.61 20.15 18.17
C TYR A 245 -9.87 18.77 17.58
N LEU A 246 -8.80 18.13 17.09
CA LEU A 246 -8.86 16.76 16.62
C LEU A 246 -9.23 15.80 17.75
N PRO A 247 -10.04 14.77 17.47
CA PRO A 247 -10.25 13.69 18.41
C PRO A 247 -8.93 12.97 18.68
N ALA A 248 -8.73 12.51 19.92
CA ALA A 248 -7.51 11.84 20.33
C ALA A 248 -7.10 10.71 19.37
N TYR A 249 -5.79 10.59 19.13
CA TYR A 249 -5.21 9.57 18.25
C TYR A 249 -5.77 9.54 16.83
N SER A 250 -6.17 10.69 16.28
CA SER A 250 -6.77 10.81 14.92
C SER A 250 -5.91 11.58 13.90
N PRO A 251 -4.62 11.21 13.74
CA PRO A 251 -3.70 11.85 12.80
C PRO A 251 -4.21 11.81 11.35
N ASP A 252 -4.93 10.74 11.01
CA ASP A 252 -5.51 10.54 9.67
C ASP A 252 -6.57 11.58 9.26
N LEU A 253 -7.12 12.32 10.22
CA LEU A 253 -8.05 13.43 9.96
C LEU A 253 -7.32 14.77 9.75
N ASN A 254 -6.01 14.80 10.00
CA ASN A 254 -5.17 15.98 9.80
C ASN A 254 -4.46 15.91 8.43
N LYS A 255 -4.92 16.72 7.46
CA LYS A 255 -4.43 16.60 6.07
C LYS A 255 -2.96 17.03 5.90
N ILE A 256 -2.43 17.87 6.79
CA ILE A 256 -1.05 18.35 6.73
C ILE A 256 -0.02 17.24 6.97
N GLU A 257 -0.38 16.14 7.64
CA GLU A 257 0.58 15.07 7.92
C GLU A 257 1.17 14.43 6.65
N GLN A 258 0.38 14.35 5.58
CA GLN A 258 0.84 13.82 4.29
C GLN A 258 1.91 14.72 3.67
N TRP A 259 1.86 16.02 3.95
CA TRP A 259 2.84 17.00 3.48
C TRP A 259 4.20 16.84 4.16
N TRP A 260 4.23 16.41 5.42
CA TRP A 260 5.48 16.10 6.10
C TRP A 260 6.24 14.95 5.42
N PHE A 261 5.53 13.95 4.91
CA PHE A 261 6.17 12.88 4.14
C PHE A 261 6.81 13.42 2.85
N VAL A 262 6.10 14.28 2.12
CA VAL A 262 6.58 14.91 0.88
C VAL A 262 7.82 15.76 1.15
N LEU A 263 7.76 16.66 2.13
CA LEU A 263 8.86 17.54 2.51
C LEU A 263 10.09 16.76 2.97
N LYS A 264 9.93 15.80 3.89
CA LYS A 264 11.05 14.99 4.36
C LYS A 264 11.66 14.15 3.24
N ASN A 265 10.85 13.61 2.33
CA ASN A 265 11.40 12.88 1.19
C ASN A 265 12.19 13.79 0.25
N TRP A 266 11.74 15.01 0.00
CA TRP A 266 12.48 16.01 -0.77
C TRP A 266 13.84 16.32 -0.14
N MET A 267 13.87 16.55 1.18
CA MET A 267 15.10 16.83 1.92
C MET A 267 16.10 15.66 1.86
N ARG A 268 15.63 14.42 2.04
CA ARG A 268 16.48 13.22 1.98
C ARG A 268 17.18 13.03 0.64
N GLN A 269 16.56 13.45 -0.46
CA GLN A 269 17.11 13.28 -1.79
C GLN A 269 18.12 14.35 -2.17
N ARG A 270 18.11 15.50 -1.48
CA ARG A 270 18.85 16.70 -1.87
C ARG A 270 19.78 17.20 -0.78
N TRP A 271 20.05 16.36 0.22
CA TRP A 271 20.83 16.75 1.37
C TRP A 271 22.21 17.31 0.98
N ASP A 272 22.88 16.61 0.07
CA ASP A 272 24.23 16.96 -0.40
C ASP A 272 24.26 18.17 -1.37
N GLU A 273 23.10 18.74 -1.73
CA GLU A 273 23.00 19.93 -2.60
C GLU A 273 23.14 21.25 -1.82
N PHE A 274 23.13 21.21 -0.48
CA PHE A 274 23.14 22.40 0.38
C PHE A 274 24.34 22.41 1.34
N ASP A 275 24.83 23.61 1.64
CA ASP A 275 25.98 23.80 2.56
C ASP A 275 25.67 23.38 4.00
N THR A 276 24.41 23.52 4.45
CA THR A 276 24.00 23.25 5.84
C THR A 276 22.62 22.59 5.93
N PHE A 277 22.35 21.96 7.07
CA PHE A 277 21.10 21.23 7.33
C PHE A 277 19.92 22.13 7.37
N ARG A 278 20.11 23.24 8.06
CA ARG A 278 19.14 24.32 8.05
C ARG A 278 18.82 24.85 6.66
N ASN A 279 19.83 25.06 5.80
CA ASN A 279 19.61 25.56 4.45
C ASN A 279 18.76 24.61 3.60
N CYS A 280 18.98 23.30 3.70
CA CYS A 280 18.15 22.30 3.01
C CYS A 280 16.69 22.33 3.51
N VAL A 281 16.47 22.43 4.83
CA VAL A 281 15.13 22.50 5.40
C VAL A 281 14.39 23.77 4.94
N ASP A 282 15.04 24.93 5.03
CA ASP A 282 14.44 26.21 4.60
C ASP A 282 14.18 26.22 3.08
N ALA A 283 15.08 25.62 2.30
CA ALA A 283 14.92 25.42 0.86
C ALA A 283 13.73 24.50 0.54
N ALA A 284 13.45 23.47 1.34
CA ALA A 284 12.31 22.59 1.12
C ALA A 284 10.98 23.35 1.22
N PHE A 285 10.84 24.24 2.21
CA PHE A 285 9.64 25.09 2.33
C PHE A 285 9.52 26.13 1.20
N LYS A 286 10.64 26.54 0.59
CA LYS A 286 10.65 27.51 -0.51
C LYS A 286 10.42 26.88 -1.89
N TYR A 287 11.00 25.70 -2.13
CA TYR A 287 11.10 25.10 -3.46
C TYR A 287 10.34 23.80 -3.65
N CYS A 288 9.81 23.18 -2.60
CA CYS A 288 8.92 22.02 -2.75
C CYS A 288 7.51 22.56 -2.99
N PRO A 289 7.08 22.76 -4.25
CA PRO A 289 5.76 23.30 -4.55
C PRO A 289 4.76 22.17 -4.32
N ASN A 290 3.49 22.53 -4.23
CA ASN A 290 2.40 21.62 -3.94
C ASN A 290 2.36 20.35 -4.81
N ILE A 291 3.00 19.25 -4.36
CA ILE A 291 3.03 17.96 -5.09
C ILE A 291 1.65 17.25 -5.02
N LEU A 292 0.74 17.74 -4.19
CA LEU A 292 -0.58 17.15 -3.96
C LEU A 292 -1.76 18.05 -4.40
N ALA A 293 -1.50 19.13 -5.16
CA ALA A 293 -2.56 19.94 -5.78
C ALA A 293 -3.20 19.24 -6.98
#